data_AF-A0A2E9LSW4-F1
#
_entry.id   AF-A0A2E9LSW4-F1
#
_cell.length_a   1.000
_cell.length_b   1.000
_cell.length_c   1.000
_cell.angle_alpha   90.00
_cell.angle_beta   90.00
_cell.angle_gamma   90.00
#
_symmetry.space_group_name_H-M   'P 1'
#
loop_
_entity.id
_entity.type
_entity.pdbx_description
1 polymer ?
#
loop_
_entity_poly.entity_id
_entity_poly.type
_entity_poly.pdbx_seq_one_letter_code
_entity_poly.pdbx_strand_id
1 'polypeptide(L)'
;MLESILEGSARTQILDRALTGDDFEVGVKRLRSSMQTHIFRASEDVFSLSQMIEELDKKTRDDGFHVLQAWDFGAHQFSEENVPTLMMDFWTKTAPEVRLERSSLAILLDYYFLHVLALCAMRAWDESNADAALDRVTRLVQHLQGPEGSGHQFVQNAETLLVLAVSHFHPEDQAYDRLVEKMRSLNSRHQLNFALIGAAVLGSHLRWGFSVMYRRDLGRMRDDNTADYPWLLDALLTLVREYARMHEEGIQGTERENVVSALLNGLTPDPWAFIDTCPAALVDYEVEYSELSELFIRYKEEILEEFESHRPGRDTYSPISFHTNFLPNTLVAMVMTALLEGSAQELSLNALFLSNRDEMGDERANLARMLMYYANASPDRLGGHGAALIIYDEGTGISHVGLTLSAFRKYIPG
;
A
#
# COMPACT_ATOMS: atom_id res chain seq x y z
N MET A 1 18.15 4.18 18.39
CA MET A 1 19.12 4.27 17.27
C MET A 1 18.44 4.67 15.97
N LEU A 2 17.42 3.93 15.48
CA LEU A 2 16.68 4.33 14.28
C LEU A 2 16.06 5.74 14.41
N GLU A 3 15.43 6.05 15.54
CA GLU A 3 14.94 7.41 15.85
C GLU A 3 16.03 8.48 15.70
N SER A 4 17.21 8.24 16.27
CA SER A 4 18.35 9.18 16.19
C SER A 4 18.81 9.45 14.75
N ILE A 5 18.58 8.49 13.83
CA ILE A 5 18.90 8.67 12.41
C ILE A 5 17.81 9.51 11.71
N LEU A 6 16.54 9.24 12.02
CA LEU A 6 15.39 9.86 11.34
C LEU A 6 15.04 11.26 11.87
N GLU A 7 15.20 11.50 13.16
CA GLU A 7 14.91 12.78 13.84
C GLU A 7 16.11 13.74 13.85
N GLY A 8 17.28 13.27 13.41
CA GLY A 8 18.53 14.00 13.51
C GLY A 8 19.14 14.38 12.16
N SER A 9 20.29 15.04 12.21
CA SER A 9 21.07 15.41 11.01
C SER A 9 21.84 14.25 10.36
N ALA A 10 21.71 13.02 10.89
CA ALA A 10 22.48 11.86 10.45
C ALA A 10 22.30 11.55 8.96
N ARG A 11 21.05 11.60 8.45
CA ARG A 11 20.77 11.38 7.02
C ARG A 11 21.46 12.42 6.13
N THR A 12 21.36 13.70 6.48
CA THR A 12 22.08 14.78 5.79
C THR A 12 23.58 14.52 5.76
N GLN A 13 24.18 14.12 6.87
CA GLN A 13 25.61 13.83 6.95
C GLN A 13 26.03 12.57 6.16
N ILE A 14 25.17 11.54 6.11
CA ILE A 14 25.37 10.35 5.27
C ILE A 14 25.39 10.76 3.79
N LEU A 15 24.45 11.61 3.37
CA LEU A 15 24.37 12.12 2.00
C LEU A 15 25.55 13.04 1.67
N ASP A 16 25.93 13.94 2.57
CA ASP A 16 27.12 14.79 2.41
C ASP A 16 28.36 13.93 2.18
N ARG A 17 28.54 12.86 2.97
CA ARG A 17 29.65 11.92 2.78
C ARG A 17 29.60 11.19 1.44
N ALA A 18 28.41 10.84 0.94
CA ALA A 18 28.25 10.21 -0.36
C ALA A 18 28.57 11.18 -1.51
N LEU A 19 28.32 12.47 -1.31
CA LEU A 19 28.55 13.53 -2.29
C LEU A 19 29.96 14.16 -2.19
N THR A 20 30.65 13.97 -1.07
CA THR A 20 31.98 14.58 -0.83
C THR A 20 33.09 13.68 -1.40
N GLY A 21 33.73 14.16 -2.46
CA GLY A 21 34.89 13.51 -3.11
C GLY A 21 34.95 13.84 -4.60
N ASP A 22 36.06 13.49 -5.25
CA ASP A 22 36.26 13.77 -6.68
C ASP A 22 35.46 12.81 -7.59
N ASP A 23 34.97 11.68 -7.05
CA ASP A 23 34.25 10.64 -7.80
C ASP A 23 32.90 10.31 -7.15
N PHE A 24 31.83 10.78 -7.81
CA PHE A 24 30.44 10.54 -7.42
C PHE A 24 30.07 9.05 -7.44
N GLU A 25 30.53 8.28 -8.42
CA GLU A 25 30.21 6.84 -8.51
C GLU A 25 30.75 6.07 -7.31
N VAL A 26 31.94 6.43 -6.84
CA VAL A 26 32.54 5.83 -5.63
C VAL A 26 31.74 6.19 -4.39
N GLY A 27 31.16 7.39 -4.33
CA GLY A 27 30.23 7.81 -3.28
C GLY A 27 28.93 7.01 -3.27
N VAL A 28 28.29 6.88 -4.43
CA VAL A 28 27.07 6.08 -4.65
C VAL A 28 27.32 4.61 -4.28
N LYS A 29 28.41 3.99 -4.75
CA LYS A 29 28.77 2.61 -4.40
C LYS A 29 28.94 2.41 -2.89
N ARG A 30 29.51 3.40 -2.19
CA ARG A 30 29.65 3.37 -0.71
C ARG A 30 28.29 3.43 -0.02
N LEU A 31 27.39 4.30 -0.48
CA LEU A 31 26.03 4.39 0.09
C LEU A 31 25.24 3.09 -0.17
N ARG A 32 25.31 2.53 -1.39
CA ARG A 32 24.72 1.22 -1.72
C ARG A 32 25.21 0.14 -0.76
N SER A 33 26.53 0.05 -0.55
CA SER A 33 27.13 -0.92 0.38
C SER A 33 26.69 -0.69 1.83
N SER A 34 26.47 0.57 2.23
CA SER A 34 25.94 0.91 3.56
C SER A 34 24.50 0.43 3.75
N MET A 35 23.65 0.56 2.71
CA MET A 35 22.28 0.02 2.71
C MET A 35 22.26 -1.52 2.75
N GLN A 36 23.16 -2.16 2.02
CA GLN A 36 23.27 -3.61 1.98
C GLN A 36 23.75 -4.20 3.31
N THR A 37 24.72 -3.54 3.97
CA THR A 37 25.28 -3.98 5.25
C THR A 37 24.53 -3.43 6.47
N HIS A 38 23.56 -2.53 6.25
CA HIS A 38 22.83 -1.81 7.28
C HIS A 38 23.73 -0.97 8.22
N ILE A 39 24.90 -0.55 7.75
CA ILE A 39 25.89 0.22 8.53
C ILE A 39 26.13 1.57 7.85
N PHE A 40 25.80 2.65 8.55
CA PHE A 40 25.94 4.01 8.04
C PHE A 40 26.96 4.80 8.85
N ARG A 41 27.73 5.63 8.16
CA ARG A 41 28.64 6.59 8.79
C ARG A 41 28.13 8.00 8.56
N ALA A 42 27.87 8.72 9.65
CA ALA A 42 27.43 10.10 9.64
C ALA A 42 28.44 10.92 10.45
N SER A 43 29.25 11.74 9.78
CA SER A 43 30.38 12.41 10.42
C SER A 43 31.30 11.40 11.14
N GLU A 44 31.56 11.58 12.43
CA GLU A 44 32.34 10.68 13.31
C GLU A 44 31.52 9.50 13.87
N ASP A 45 30.19 9.55 13.75
CA ASP A 45 29.30 8.51 14.29
C ASP A 45 29.13 7.34 13.30
N VAL A 46 29.01 6.13 13.86
CA VAL A 46 28.70 4.91 13.11
C VAL A 46 27.39 4.33 13.64
N PHE A 47 26.39 4.26 12.77
CA PHE A 47 25.09 3.66 13.04
C PHE A 47 25.03 2.26 12.44
N SER A 48 25.05 1.22 13.29
CA SER A 48 25.00 -0.18 12.85
C SER A 48 23.64 -0.79 13.14
N LEU A 49 22.76 -0.85 12.14
CA LEU A 49 21.42 -1.43 12.25
C LEU A 49 21.38 -2.94 11.93
N SER A 50 22.51 -3.54 11.53
CA SER A 50 22.60 -4.92 11.00
C SER A 50 21.93 -5.95 11.90
N GLN A 51 22.36 -6.08 13.16
CA GLN A 51 21.82 -7.09 14.07
C GLN A 51 20.31 -6.94 14.28
N MET A 52 19.83 -5.71 14.42
CA MET A 52 18.40 -5.42 14.59
C MET A 52 17.63 -5.83 13.34
N ILE A 53 18.09 -5.41 12.15
CA ILE A 53 17.39 -5.72 10.90
C ILE A 53 17.43 -7.22 10.60
N GLU A 54 18.56 -7.90 10.81
CA GLU A 54 18.68 -9.35 10.65
C GLU A 54 17.71 -10.11 11.55
N GLU A 55 17.54 -9.68 12.81
CA GLU A 55 16.59 -10.31 13.74
C GLU A 55 15.13 -10.07 13.32
N LEU A 56 14.77 -8.82 12.99
CA LEU A 56 13.41 -8.47 12.57
C LEU A 56 13.04 -9.15 11.25
N ASP A 57 13.93 -9.13 10.26
CA ASP A 57 13.74 -9.77 8.96
C ASP A 57 13.61 -11.29 9.10
N LYS A 58 14.48 -11.93 9.89
CA LYS A 58 14.38 -13.36 10.15
C LYS A 58 13.01 -13.74 10.74
N LYS A 59 12.57 -13.06 11.80
CA LYS A 59 11.27 -13.35 12.42
C LYS A 59 10.10 -13.08 11.47
N THR A 60 10.20 -12.05 10.64
CA THR A 60 9.16 -11.73 9.65
C THR A 60 9.06 -12.81 8.57
N ARG A 61 10.20 -13.35 8.13
CA ARG A 61 10.24 -14.51 7.22
C ARG A 61 9.77 -15.80 7.88
N ASP A 62 10.09 -16.01 9.14
CA ASP A 62 9.57 -17.14 9.93
C ASP A 62 8.03 -17.06 10.08
N ASP A 63 7.44 -15.85 10.01
CA ASP A 63 6.00 -15.60 9.97
C ASP A 63 5.38 -15.75 8.56
N GLY A 64 6.20 -15.99 7.52
CA GLY A 64 5.78 -16.20 6.12
C GLY A 64 5.92 -14.98 5.19
N PHE A 65 6.40 -13.84 5.70
CA PHE A 65 6.46 -12.57 4.95
C PHE A 65 7.89 -12.15 4.58
N HIS A 66 8.05 -11.60 3.38
CA HIS A 66 9.34 -11.20 2.81
C HIS A 66 9.38 -9.69 2.50
N VAL A 67 9.64 -8.85 3.50
CA VAL A 67 9.54 -7.39 3.35
C VAL A 67 10.71 -6.78 2.59
N LEU A 68 11.92 -7.32 2.76
CA LEU A 68 13.13 -6.75 2.14
C LEU A 68 13.42 -7.29 0.75
N GLN A 69 12.79 -8.40 0.34
CA GLN A 69 13.12 -9.13 -0.89
C GLN A 69 11.97 -9.03 -1.91
N ALA A 70 12.30 -8.88 -3.18
CA ALA A 70 11.32 -8.99 -4.25
C ALA A 70 11.17 -10.43 -4.72
N TRP A 71 9.97 -10.82 -5.12
CA TRP A 71 9.75 -12.09 -5.81
C TRP A 71 10.14 -11.99 -7.28
N ASP A 72 11.09 -12.81 -7.73
CA ASP A 72 11.43 -12.96 -9.14
C ASP A 72 10.48 -13.98 -9.78
N PHE A 73 9.52 -13.50 -10.58
CA PHE A 73 8.56 -14.35 -11.29
C PHE A 73 9.19 -15.23 -12.37
N GLY A 74 10.36 -14.87 -12.91
CA GLY A 74 11.06 -15.66 -13.92
C GLY A 74 11.89 -16.79 -13.30
N ALA A 75 12.56 -16.51 -12.19
CA ALA A 75 13.38 -17.48 -11.47
C ALA A 75 12.63 -18.26 -10.38
N HIS A 76 11.40 -17.84 -10.04
CA HIS A 76 10.59 -18.40 -8.96
C HIS A 76 11.32 -18.45 -7.61
N GLN A 77 12.03 -17.36 -7.28
CA GLN A 77 12.77 -17.21 -6.03
C GLN A 77 12.75 -15.76 -5.55
N PHE A 78 12.96 -15.56 -4.25
CA PHE A 78 13.18 -14.22 -3.71
C PHE A 78 14.56 -13.70 -4.10
N SER A 79 14.67 -12.37 -4.29
CA SER A 79 15.92 -11.71 -4.60
C SER A 79 16.94 -11.87 -3.47
N GLU A 80 18.22 -12.08 -3.83
CA GLU A 80 19.32 -12.10 -2.86
C GLU A 80 19.55 -10.70 -2.26
N GLU A 81 19.47 -9.68 -3.12
CA GLU A 81 19.63 -8.28 -2.74
C GLU A 81 18.30 -7.69 -2.26
N ASN A 82 18.38 -6.72 -1.34
CA ASN A 82 17.18 -6.05 -0.85
C ASN A 82 16.61 -5.06 -1.89
N VAL A 83 15.29 -4.85 -1.87
CA VAL A 83 14.60 -3.98 -2.82
C VAL A 83 15.20 -2.56 -2.91
N PRO A 84 15.55 -1.88 -1.80
CA PRO A 84 16.17 -0.55 -1.89
C PRO A 84 17.52 -0.53 -2.63
N THR A 85 18.37 -1.54 -2.46
CA THR A 85 19.65 -1.64 -3.19
C THR A 85 19.44 -1.90 -4.67
N LEU A 86 18.46 -2.74 -5.04
CA LEU A 86 18.07 -2.97 -6.44
C LEU A 86 17.58 -1.68 -7.11
N MET A 87 16.80 -0.87 -6.39
CA MET A 87 16.33 0.44 -6.87
C MET A 87 17.49 1.41 -7.10
N MET A 88 18.48 1.42 -6.20
CA MET A 88 19.69 2.24 -6.36
C MET A 88 20.53 1.80 -7.57
N ASP A 89 20.64 0.49 -7.81
CA ASP A 89 21.33 -0.07 -8.98
C ASP A 89 20.61 0.30 -10.27
N PHE A 90 19.27 0.24 -10.28
CA PHE A 90 18.45 0.64 -11.42
C PHE A 90 18.61 2.14 -11.72
N TRP A 91 18.50 2.99 -10.70
CA TRP A 91 18.69 4.43 -10.85
C TRP A 91 20.09 4.78 -11.38
N THR A 92 21.13 4.11 -10.88
CA THR A 92 22.51 4.37 -11.32
C THR A 92 22.74 4.01 -12.78
N LYS A 93 22.05 2.98 -13.29
CA LYS A 93 22.07 2.58 -14.70
C LYS A 93 21.20 3.47 -15.59
N THR A 94 20.21 4.12 -15.00
CA THR A 94 19.34 5.07 -15.71
C THR A 94 20.15 6.37 -15.91
N ALA A 95 20.20 6.87 -17.15
CA ALA A 95 20.82 8.14 -17.48
C ALA A 95 19.71 9.20 -17.68
N PRO A 96 19.14 9.76 -16.59
CA PRO A 96 18.10 10.78 -16.72
C PRO A 96 18.66 12.04 -17.39
N GLU A 97 17.81 12.77 -18.12
CA GLU A 97 18.20 14.02 -18.78
C GLU A 97 18.64 15.10 -17.78
N VAL A 98 18.05 15.09 -16.58
CA VAL A 98 18.42 15.94 -15.45
C VAL A 98 18.72 15.04 -14.25
N ARG A 99 19.94 15.12 -13.70
CA ARG A 99 20.33 14.35 -12.51
C ARG A 99 20.50 15.28 -11.31
N LEU A 100 19.47 15.38 -10.47
CA LEU A 100 19.54 16.09 -9.19
C LEU A 100 20.07 15.15 -8.09
N GLU A 101 21.37 14.91 -8.11
CA GLU A 101 22.06 13.88 -7.33
C GLU A 101 21.69 13.87 -5.84
N ARG A 102 21.73 15.03 -5.18
CA ARG A 102 21.42 15.11 -3.74
C ARG A 102 19.98 14.69 -3.44
N SER A 103 19.02 15.24 -4.18
CA SER A 103 17.60 14.93 -3.99
C SER A 103 17.32 13.45 -4.29
N SER A 104 17.88 12.92 -5.38
CA SER A 104 17.74 11.51 -5.73
C SER A 104 18.30 10.57 -4.66
N LEU A 105 19.50 10.86 -4.13
CA LEU A 105 20.09 10.05 -3.07
C LEU A 105 19.31 10.17 -1.75
N ALA A 106 18.73 11.32 -1.44
CA ALA A 106 17.86 11.48 -0.28
C ALA A 106 16.60 10.61 -0.39
N ILE A 107 15.93 10.62 -1.55
CA ILE A 107 14.74 9.78 -1.81
C ILE A 107 15.11 8.29 -1.68
N LEU A 108 16.22 7.86 -2.29
CA LEU A 108 16.67 6.47 -2.20
C LEU A 108 17.04 6.05 -0.76
N LEU A 109 17.66 6.96 0.01
CA LEU A 109 17.98 6.72 1.42
C LEU A 109 16.73 6.58 2.28
N ASP A 110 15.75 7.44 2.08
CA ASP A 110 14.48 7.33 2.80
C ASP A 110 13.67 6.12 2.35
N TYR A 111 13.72 5.75 1.07
CA TYR A 111 13.11 4.53 0.57
C TYR A 111 13.69 3.27 1.24
N TYR A 112 15.01 3.26 1.51
CA TYR A 112 15.63 2.23 2.34
C TYR A 112 15.06 2.23 3.77
N PHE A 113 15.02 3.38 4.44
CA PHE A 113 14.50 3.45 5.81
C PHE A 113 12.99 3.16 5.90
N LEU A 114 12.21 3.41 4.84
CA LEU A 114 10.82 3.00 4.73
C LEU A 114 10.66 1.48 4.89
N HIS A 115 11.53 0.70 4.26
CA HIS A 115 11.51 -0.77 4.37
C HIS A 115 11.94 -1.25 5.76
N VAL A 116 12.87 -0.53 6.41
CA VAL A 116 13.21 -0.78 7.81
C VAL A 116 12.01 -0.50 8.72
N LEU A 117 11.27 0.59 8.47
CA LEU A 117 10.04 0.90 9.20
C LEU A 117 8.92 -0.10 8.94
N ALA A 118 8.82 -0.64 7.72
CA ALA A 118 7.90 -1.72 7.39
C ALA A 118 8.20 -2.99 8.23
N LEU A 119 9.48 -3.37 8.38
CA LEU A 119 9.87 -4.44 9.30
C LEU A 119 9.49 -4.12 10.75
N CYS A 120 9.73 -2.89 11.22
CA CYS A 120 9.30 -2.48 12.57
C CYS A 120 7.79 -2.58 12.75
N ALA A 121 6.99 -2.21 11.73
CA ALA A 121 5.54 -2.35 11.77
C ALA A 121 5.12 -3.83 11.87
N MET A 122 5.71 -4.71 11.05
CA MET A 122 5.44 -6.15 11.08
C MET A 122 5.76 -6.80 12.43
N ARG A 123 6.67 -6.20 13.21
CA ARG A 123 7.08 -6.66 14.54
C ARG A 123 6.46 -5.88 15.70
N ALA A 124 5.40 -5.09 15.47
CA ALA A 124 4.73 -4.34 16.53
C ALA A 124 4.28 -5.21 17.72
N TRP A 125 3.90 -6.46 17.48
CA TRP A 125 3.47 -7.41 18.51
C TRP A 125 4.60 -8.09 19.29
N ASP A 126 5.87 -7.86 18.91
CA ASP A 126 7.00 -8.32 19.73
C ASP A 126 7.17 -7.47 20.99
N GLU A 127 6.63 -6.25 20.98
CA GLU A 127 6.58 -5.35 22.13
C GLU A 127 5.36 -5.62 23.01
N SER A 128 5.38 -5.16 24.27
CA SER A 128 4.27 -5.35 25.20
C SER A 128 2.98 -4.62 24.82
N ASN A 129 3.06 -3.64 23.91
CA ASN A 129 1.92 -2.84 23.47
C ASN A 129 2.05 -2.53 21.97
N ALA A 130 1.34 -3.30 21.14
CA ALA A 130 1.37 -3.18 19.69
C ALA A 130 0.81 -1.83 19.19
N ASP A 131 -0.23 -1.28 19.83
CA ASP A 131 -0.78 0.04 19.46
C ASP A 131 0.29 1.14 19.62
N ALA A 132 1.00 1.14 20.75
CA ALA A 132 2.06 2.12 21.01
C ALA A 132 3.24 1.97 20.04
N ALA A 133 3.56 0.73 19.65
CA ALA A 133 4.59 0.45 18.64
C ALA A 133 4.19 1.00 17.26
N LEU A 134 2.95 0.80 16.81
CA LEU A 134 2.44 1.35 15.55
C LEU A 134 2.34 2.87 15.56
N ASP A 135 1.95 3.47 16.69
CA ASP A 135 1.99 4.93 16.86
C ASP A 135 3.41 5.49 16.73
N ARG A 136 4.40 4.77 17.28
CA ARG A 136 5.81 5.12 17.14
C ARG A 136 6.29 5.01 15.70
N VAL A 137 5.94 3.93 15.00
CA VAL A 137 6.25 3.79 13.57
C VAL A 137 5.61 4.91 12.76
N THR A 138 4.36 5.26 13.02
CA THR A 138 3.67 6.37 12.34
C THR A 138 4.40 7.70 12.54
N ARG A 139 4.87 8.02 13.76
CA ARG A 139 5.70 9.22 13.98
C ARG A 139 7.02 9.15 13.22
N LEU A 140 7.67 7.98 13.19
CA LEU A 140 8.92 7.81 12.45
C LEU A 140 8.75 7.96 10.93
N VAL A 141 7.60 7.54 10.39
CA VAL A 141 7.21 7.82 9.00
C VAL A 141 7.11 9.33 8.75
N GLN A 142 6.51 10.09 9.68
CA GLN A 142 6.42 11.55 9.54
C GLN A 142 7.81 12.21 9.52
N HIS A 143 8.74 11.76 10.37
CA HIS A 143 10.14 12.21 10.33
C HIS A 143 10.85 11.74 9.06
N LEU A 144 10.57 10.53 8.58
CA LEU A 144 11.15 9.99 7.35
C LEU A 144 10.89 10.91 6.17
N GLN A 145 9.63 11.26 5.94
CA GLN A 145 9.18 12.04 4.78
C GLN A 145 9.04 13.54 5.04
N GLY A 146 9.47 14.01 6.21
CA GLY A 146 9.40 15.42 6.60
C GLY A 146 10.54 16.27 6.00
N PRO A 147 10.63 17.56 6.40
CA PRO A 147 11.63 18.51 5.89
C PRO A 147 13.10 18.12 6.19
N GLU A 148 13.31 17.31 7.23
CA GLU A 148 14.64 16.77 7.60
C GLU A 148 14.99 15.47 6.86
N GLY A 149 14.04 14.93 6.10
CA GLY A 149 14.25 13.85 5.14
C GLY A 149 14.31 14.38 3.70
N SER A 150 13.84 13.56 2.77
CA SER A 150 13.76 13.86 1.34
C SER A 150 12.55 14.71 0.96
N GLY A 151 11.55 14.86 1.86
CA GLY A 151 10.25 15.46 1.56
C GLY A 151 9.31 14.58 0.73
N HIS A 152 9.77 13.42 0.24
CA HIS A 152 8.96 12.51 -0.58
C HIS A 152 7.92 11.79 0.28
N GLN A 153 6.64 12.02 0.00
CA GLN A 153 5.55 11.39 0.73
C GLN A 153 5.33 9.95 0.23
N PHE A 154 5.71 8.97 1.05
CA PHE A 154 5.52 7.55 0.70
C PHE A 154 4.14 7.07 1.13
N VAL A 155 3.84 7.17 2.42
CA VAL A 155 2.63 6.64 3.08
C VAL A 155 2.20 7.58 4.21
N GLN A 156 0.97 7.47 4.71
CA GLN A 156 0.49 8.32 5.81
C GLN A 156 0.75 7.73 7.20
N ASN A 157 0.73 6.41 7.34
CA ASN A 157 0.74 5.75 8.66
C ASN A 157 1.32 4.33 8.61
N ALA A 158 1.50 3.74 9.80
CA ALA A 158 2.01 2.38 9.98
C ALA A 158 1.09 1.32 9.36
N GLU A 159 -0.23 1.52 9.34
CA GLU A 159 -1.16 0.55 8.75
C GLU A 159 -0.96 0.43 7.24
N THR A 160 -0.69 1.54 6.57
CA THR A 160 -0.35 1.53 5.14
C THR A 160 0.99 0.84 4.89
N LEU A 161 1.96 0.99 5.81
CA LEU A 161 3.21 0.22 5.75
C LEU A 161 2.97 -1.28 5.92
N LEU A 162 2.08 -1.69 6.82
CA LEU A 162 1.71 -3.09 6.98
C LEU A 162 1.10 -3.66 5.70
N VAL A 163 0.14 -2.95 5.09
CA VAL A 163 -0.43 -3.37 3.80
C VAL A 163 0.65 -3.45 2.73
N LEU A 164 1.53 -2.45 2.62
CA LEU A 164 2.64 -2.46 1.69
C LEU A 164 3.57 -3.67 1.88
N ALA A 165 3.88 -3.99 3.14
CA ALA A 165 4.79 -5.07 3.52
C ALA A 165 4.30 -6.47 3.10
N VAL A 166 2.99 -6.64 2.93
CA VAL A 166 2.36 -7.94 2.63
C VAL A 166 1.65 -7.98 1.27
N SER A 167 1.60 -6.85 0.55
CA SER A 167 0.93 -6.72 -0.75
C SER A 167 1.82 -7.17 -1.92
N HIS A 168 2.47 -8.32 -1.80
CA HIS A 168 3.11 -9.00 -2.92
C HIS A 168 3.00 -10.52 -2.73
N PHE A 169 3.46 -11.28 -3.71
CA PHE A 169 3.40 -12.74 -3.62
C PHE A 169 4.18 -13.25 -2.40
N HIS A 170 3.47 -13.99 -1.55
CA HIS A 170 4.01 -14.77 -0.45
C HIS A 170 3.54 -16.22 -0.59
N PRO A 171 4.42 -17.22 -0.44
CA PRO A 171 4.07 -18.61 -0.69
C PRO A 171 3.23 -19.26 0.43
N GLU A 172 3.09 -18.61 1.59
CA GLU A 172 2.39 -19.15 2.76
C GLU A 172 1.07 -18.40 3.00
N ASP A 173 -0.02 -18.89 2.41
CA ASP A 173 -1.34 -18.25 2.51
C ASP A 173 -1.83 -18.06 3.96
N GLN A 174 -1.49 -19.01 4.85
CA GLN A 174 -1.86 -18.95 6.28
C GLN A 174 -1.19 -17.78 7.04
N ALA A 175 -0.16 -17.16 6.47
CA ALA A 175 0.47 -15.98 7.06
C ALA A 175 -0.52 -14.80 7.12
N TYR A 176 -1.39 -14.66 6.10
CA TYR A 176 -2.39 -13.60 6.05
C TYR A 176 -3.45 -13.76 7.12
N ASP A 177 -3.92 -14.98 7.40
CA ASP A 177 -4.87 -15.25 8.49
C ASP A 177 -4.30 -14.82 9.85
N ARG A 178 -3.05 -15.19 10.14
CA ARG A 178 -2.37 -14.79 11.37
C ARG A 178 -2.19 -13.27 11.46
N LEU A 179 -1.96 -12.59 10.34
CA LEU A 179 -1.89 -11.12 10.32
C LEU A 179 -3.25 -10.51 10.64
N VAL A 180 -4.33 -10.98 10.01
CA VAL A 180 -5.69 -10.50 10.27
C VAL A 180 -6.07 -10.71 11.75
N GLU A 181 -5.75 -11.87 12.32
CA GLU A 181 -5.94 -12.12 13.76
C GLU A 181 -5.17 -11.13 14.65
N LYS A 182 -3.90 -10.86 14.32
CA LYS A 182 -3.08 -9.85 15.00
C LYS A 182 -3.70 -8.45 14.90
N MET A 183 -4.25 -8.08 13.74
CA MET A 183 -4.91 -6.79 13.54
C MET A 183 -6.18 -6.63 14.39
N ARG A 184 -6.97 -7.70 14.54
CA ARG A 184 -8.15 -7.73 15.41
C ARG A 184 -7.83 -7.48 16.89
N SER A 185 -6.57 -7.67 17.32
CA SER A 185 -6.15 -7.43 18.70
C SER A 185 -5.84 -5.95 19.01
N LEU A 186 -5.76 -5.09 18.00
CA LEU A 186 -5.44 -3.67 18.18
C LEU A 186 -6.67 -2.86 18.62
N ASN A 187 -6.47 -1.59 18.98
CA ASN A 187 -7.58 -0.68 19.22
C ASN A 187 -8.35 -0.33 17.92
N SER A 188 -9.56 0.22 18.08
CA SER A 188 -10.46 0.54 16.96
C SER A 188 -9.86 1.49 15.93
N ARG A 189 -8.98 2.41 16.33
CA ARG A 189 -8.32 3.36 15.42
C ARG A 189 -7.37 2.64 14.46
N HIS A 190 -6.52 1.74 14.96
CA HIS A 190 -5.60 0.99 14.09
C HIS A 190 -6.36 -0.01 13.21
N GLN A 191 -7.39 -0.68 13.76
CA GLN A 191 -8.27 -1.55 12.96
C GLN A 191 -8.90 -0.78 11.80
N LEU A 192 -9.48 0.39 12.08
CA LEU A 192 -10.11 1.23 11.06
C LEU A 192 -9.10 1.70 9.99
N ASN A 193 -7.95 2.22 10.41
CA ASN A 193 -6.91 2.69 9.49
C ASN A 193 -6.44 1.57 8.53
N PHE A 194 -6.28 0.35 9.06
CA PHE A 194 -5.89 -0.80 8.26
C PHE A 194 -7.01 -1.25 7.32
N ALA A 195 -8.26 -1.27 7.79
CA ALA A 195 -9.42 -1.63 6.97
C ALA A 195 -9.64 -0.63 5.82
N LEU A 196 -9.48 0.68 6.07
CA LEU A 196 -9.61 1.73 5.04
C LEU A 196 -8.66 1.49 3.86
N ILE A 197 -7.36 1.30 4.14
CA ILE A 197 -6.37 1.10 3.09
C ILE A 197 -6.41 -0.32 2.52
N GLY A 198 -6.65 -1.33 3.35
CA GLY A 198 -6.76 -2.73 2.94
C GLY A 198 -7.90 -2.95 1.94
N ALA A 199 -9.10 -2.45 2.23
CA ALA A 199 -10.24 -2.55 1.31
C ALA A 199 -9.96 -1.85 -0.03
N ALA A 200 -9.29 -0.69 -0.01
CA ALA A 200 -8.95 0.04 -1.22
C ALA A 200 -7.89 -0.67 -2.07
N VAL A 201 -6.85 -1.21 -1.44
CA VAL A 201 -5.74 -1.91 -2.12
C VAL A 201 -6.19 -3.26 -2.67
N LEU A 202 -6.88 -4.08 -1.87
CA LEU A 202 -7.44 -5.36 -2.33
C LEU A 202 -8.52 -5.14 -3.40
N GLY A 203 -9.36 -4.12 -3.23
CA GLY A 203 -10.32 -3.72 -4.26
C GLY A 203 -9.65 -3.41 -5.60
N SER A 204 -8.57 -2.62 -5.54
CA SER A 204 -7.74 -2.26 -6.70
C SER A 204 -7.07 -3.48 -7.34
N HIS A 205 -6.49 -4.36 -6.52
CA HIS A 205 -5.85 -5.62 -6.93
C HIS A 205 -6.82 -6.54 -7.68
N LEU A 206 -7.98 -6.81 -7.09
CA LEU A 206 -8.96 -7.72 -7.67
C LEU A 206 -9.59 -7.13 -8.95
N ARG A 207 -9.84 -5.82 -9.03
CA ARG A 207 -10.29 -5.16 -10.29
C ARG A 207 -9.23 -5.27 -11.40
N TRP A 208 -7.96 -5.09 -11.04
CA TRP A 208 -6.84 -5.30 -11.96
C TRP A 208 -6.82 -6.76 -12.44
N GLY A 209 -6.80 -7.72 -11.51
CA GLY A 209 -6.75 -9.15 -11.81
C GLY A 209 -7.93 -9.58 -12.69
N PHE A 210 -9.15 -9.17 -12.34
CA PHE A 210 -10.37 -9.47 -13.10
C PHE A 210 -10.23 -9.06 -14.58
N SER A 211 -9.80 -7.83 -14.82
CA SER A 211 -9.76 -7.26 -16.17
C SER A 211 -8.55 -7.74 -16.98
N VAL A 212 -7.41 -7.95 -16.34
CA VAL A 212 -6.12 -8.18 -16.99
C VAL A 212 -5.71 -9.66 -16.99
N MET A 213 -5.81 -10.33 -15.84
CA MET A 213 -5.28 -11.69 -15.64
C MET A 213 -6.34 -12.77 -15.87
N TYR A 214 -7.54 -12.60 -15.32
CA TYR A 214 -8.59 -13.63 -15.31
C TYR A 214 -9.56 -13.52 -16.48
N ARG A 215 -9.32 -12.63 -17.45
CA ARG A 215 -10.17 -12.47 -18.66
C ARG A 215 -11.65 -12.26 -18.33
N ARG A 216 -11.92 -11.51 -17.27
CA ARG A 216 -13.26 -11.21 -16.75
C ARG A 216 -14.04 -12.45 -16.27
N ASP A 217 -13.34 -13.46 -15.78
CA ASP A 217 -13.91 -14.66 -15.16
C ASP A 217 -13.78 -14.55 -13.63
N LEU A 218 -14.92 -14.32 -12.96
CA LEU A 218 -14.97 -14.23 -11.49
C LEU A 218 -14.64 -15.55 -10.81
N GLY A 219 -14.95 -16.69 -11.42
CA GLY A 219 -14.63 -18.00 -10.84
C GLY A 219 -13.12 -18.20 -10.72
N ARG A 220 -12.40 -17.93 -11.81
CA ARG A 220 -10.93 -17.98 -11.81
C ARG A 220 -10.29 -17.01 -10.83
N MET A 221 -10.83 -15.79 -10.72
CA MET A 221 -10.34 -14.81 -9.76
C MET A 221 -10.53 -15.30 -8.32
N ARG A 222 -11.71 -15.82 -7.98
CA ARG A 222 -11.99 -16.39 -6.65
C ARG A 222 -11.07 -17.56 -6.30
N ASP A 223 -10.82 -18.43 -7.27
CA ASP A 223 -9.98 -19.62 -7.07
C ASP A 223 -8.49 -19.28 -6.85
N ASP A 224 -8.01 -18.17 -7.44
CA ASP A 224 -6.59 -17.77 -7.36
C ASP A 224 -6.30 -16.82 -6.20
N ASN A 225 -7.31 -16.10 -5.68
CA ASN A 225 -7.15 -15.08 -4.63
C ASN A 225 -7.73 -15.54 -3.28
N THR A 226 -7.55 -16.80 -2.92
CA THR A 226 -8.18 -17.41 -1.73
C THR A 226 -7.79 -16.74 -0.40
N ALA A 227 -6.59 -16.17 -0.30
CA ALA A 227 -6.14 -15.41 0.87
C ALA A 227 -6.71 -13.97 0.92
N ASP A 228 -7.03 -13.37 -0.23
CA ASP A 228 -7.50 -11.98 -0.31
C ASP A 228 -8.96 -11.83 0.13
N TYR A 229 -9.81 -12.82 -0.16
CA TYR A 229 -11.23 -12.75 0.20
C TYR A 229 -11.46 -12.68 1.71
N PRO A 230 -10.84 -13.54 2.56
CA PRO A 230 -10.93 -13.41 4.01
C PRO A 230 -10.44 -12.07 4.55
N TRP A 231 -9.32 -11.56 4.02
CA TRP A 231 -8.82 -10.25 4.42
C TRP A 231 -9.78 -9.13 4.01
N LEU A 232 -10.33 -9.18 2.79
CA LEU A 232 -11.31 -8.21 2.33
C LEU A 232 -12.62 -8.30 3.13
N LEU A 233 -13.05 -9.49 3.53
CA LEU A 233 -14.20 -9.69 4.44
C LEU A 233 -13.97 -8.97 5.77
N ASP A 234 -12.80 -9.16 6.39
CA ASP A 234 -12.45 -8.52 7.67
C ASP A 234 -12.42 -6.99 7.56
N ALA A 235 -11.85 -6.46 6.47
CA ALA A 235 -11.82 -5.04 6.20
C ALA A 235 -13.24 -4.48 6.00
N LEU A 236 -14.08 -5.14 5.19
CA LEU A 236 -15.47 -4.72 4.96
C LEU A 236 -16.30 -4.77 6.24
N LEU A 237 -16.14 -5.82 7.06
CA LEU A 237 -16.83 -5.95 8.34
C LEU A 237 -16.44 -4.82 9.30
N THR A 238 -15.15 -4.51 9.41
CA THR A 238 -14.65 -3.40 10.23
C THR A 238 -15.23 -2.06 9.76
N LEU A 239 -15.26 -1.82 8.45
CA LEU A 239 -15.79 -0.59 7.88
C LEU A 239 -17.31 -0.46 8.07
N VAL A 240 -18.09 -1.53 7.91
CA VAL A 240 -19.55 -1.46 8.07
C VAL A 240 -19.95 -1.32 9.55
N ARG A 241 -19.18 -1.90 10.47
CA ARG A 241 -19.35 -1.67 11.92
C ARG A 241 -19.10 -0.21 12.27
N GLU A 242 -18.04 0.38 11.73
CA GLU A 242 -17.75 1.80 11.95
C GLU A 242 -18.80 2.70 11.31
N TYR A 243 -19.27 2.35 10.11
CA TYR A 243 -20.41 3.03 9.48
C TYR A 243 -21.66 2.99 10.37
N ALA A 244 -22.02 1.81 10.89
CA ALA A 244 -23.16 1.63 11.78
C ALA A 244 -23.04 2.50 13.05
N ARG A 245 -21.86 2.50 13.68
CA ARG A 245 -21.55 3.34 14.84
C ARG A 245 -21.71 4.83 14.52
N MET A 246 -21.07 5.31 13.45
CA MET A 246 -21.17 6.69 13.00
C MET A 246 -22.61 7.09 12.66
N HIS A 247 -23.36 6.19 12.05
CA HIS A 247 -24.78 6.39 11.75
C HIS A 247 -25.61 6.55 13.04
N GLU A 248 -25.47 5.63 13.99
CA GLU A 248 -26.21 5.65 15.26
C GLU A 248 -25.86 6.87 16.13
N GLU A 249 -24.61 7.32 16.10
CA GLU A 249 -24.16 8.53 16.80
C GLU A 249 -24.45 9.84 16.04
N GLY A 250 -24.96 9.77 14.81
CA GLY A 250 -25.22 10.94 13.98
C GLY A 250 -23.96 11.67 13.51
N ILE A 251 -22.82 10.98 13.45
CA ILE A 251 -21.55 11.52 12.95
C ILE A 251 -21.63 11.71 11.43
N GLN A 252 -21.13 12.85 10.96
CA GLN A 252 -21.09 13.26 9.56
C GLN A 252 -19.72 13.86 9.22
N GLY A 253 -19.42 14.03 7.93
CA GLY A 253 -18.21 14.68 7.43
C GLY A 253 -17.19 13.71 6.85
N THR A 254 -15.98 14.21 6.61
CA THR A 254 -14.93 13.54 5.83
C THR A 254 -14.57 12.14 6.33
N GLU A 255 -14.57 11.92 7.65
CA GLU A 255 -14.29 10.60 8.23
C GLU A 255 -15.32 9.55 7.78
N ARG A 256 -16.62 9.90 7.81
CA ARG A 256 -17.69 9.03 7.33
C ARG A 256 -17.62 8.83 5.82
N GLU A 257 -17.34 9.88 5.07
CA GLU A 257 -17.16 9.79 3.61
C GLU A 257 -16.02 8.83 3.25
N ASN A 258 -14.94 8.82 4.03
CA ASN A 258 -13.82 7.91 3.83
C ASN A 258 -14.21 6.45 4.10
N VAL A 259 -14.99 6.19 5.15
CA VAL A 259 -15.55 4.85 5.43
C VAL A 259 -16.45 4.38 4.29
N VAL A 260 -17.40 5.22 3.85
CA VAL A 260 -18.31 4.90 2.74
C VAL A 260 -17.55 4.64 1.45
N SER A 261 -16.58 5.49 1.13
CA SER A 261 -15.76 5.32 -0.07
C SER A 261 -14.93 4.04 -0.01
N ALA A 262 -14.41 3.66 1.17
CA ALA A 262 -13.63 2.44 1.32
C ALA A 262 -14.52 1.19 1.20
N LEU A 263 -15.73 1.20 1.78
CA LEU A 263 -16.73 0.14 1.59
C LEU A 263 -17.03 -0.06 0.09
N LEU A 264 -17.35 1.03 -0.61
CA LEU A 264 -17.63 0.96 -2.05
C LEU A 264 -16.41 0.43 -2.82
N ASN A 265 -15.20 0.91 -2.50
CA ASN A 265 -13.98 0.47 -3.16
C ASN A 265 -13.72 -1.04 -2.96
N GLY A 266 -13.88 -1.55 -1.73
CA GLY A 266 -13.72 -2.98 -1.43
C GLY A 266 -14.76 -3.88 -2.10
N LEU A 267 -16.00 -3.40 -2.28
CA LEU A 267 -17.09 -4.19 -2.89
C LEU A 267 -17.01 -4.24 -4.42
N THR A 268 -16.48 -3.19 -5.06
CA THR A 268 -16.47 -3.05 -6.53
C THR A 268 -15.77 -4.12 -7.39
N PRO A 269 -14.76 -4.88 -6.92
CA PRO A 269 -14.25 -6.01 -7.71
C PRO A 269 -15.25 -7.17 -7.85
N ASP A 270 -15.98 -7.50 -6.79
CA ASP A 270 -16.86 -8.67 -6.72
C ASP A 270 -17.95 -8.49 -5.65
N PRO A 271 -18.99 -7.69 -5.92
CA PRO A 271 -20.01 -7.41 -4.92
C PRO A 271 -20.78 -8.67 -4.51
N TRP A 272 -20.96 -9.63 -5.42
CA TRP A 272 -21.70 -10.87 -5.18
C TRP A 272 -21.04 -11.78 -4.14
N ALA A 273 -19.72 -11.71 -4.02
CA ALA A 273 -19.01 -12.49 -3.02
C ALA A 273 -19.39 -12.13 -1.58
N PHE A 274 -19.97 -10.94 -1.35
CA PHE A 274 -20.26 -10.42 0.00
C PHE A 274 -21.74 -10.15 0.25
N ILE A 275 -22.60 -10.23 -0.78
CA ILE A 275 -24.04 -9.92 -0.65
C ILE A 275 -24.97 -11.00 -1.20
N ASP A 276 -24.44 -12.05 -1.84
CA ASP A 276 -25.24 -13.08 -2.50
C ASP A 276 -24.62 -14.48 -2.34
N THR A 277 -23.56 -14.77 -3.11
CA THR A 277 -22.97 -16.11 -3.16
C THR A 277 -21.63 -16.13 -2.43
N CYS A 278 -21.62 -16.73 -1.24
CA CYS A 278 -20.42 -16.95 -0.43
C CYS A 278 -19.40 -17.83 -1.20
N PRO A 279 -18.20 -17.33 -1.54
CA PRO A 279 -17.14 -18.11 -2.16
C PRO A 279 -16.59 -19.20 -1.21
N ALA A 280 -15.97 -20.23 -1.77
CA ALA A 280 -15.38 -21.33 -0.98
C ALA A 280 -14.36 -20.83 0.08
N ALA A 281 -13.59 -19.80 -0.25
CA ALA A 281 -12.62 -19.18 0.65
C ALA A 281 -13.25 -18.53 1.90
N LEU A 282 -14.56 -18.23 1.88
CA LEU A 282 -15.26 -17.58 2.98
C LEU A 282 -16.13 -18.54 3.82
N VAL A 283 -16.15 -19.83 3.49
CA VAL A 283 -16.99 -20.83 4.18
C VAL A 283 -16.63 -20.94 5.67
N ASP A 284 -15.34 -20.87 6.00
CA ASP A 284 -14.87 -20.97 7.38
C ASP A 284 -15.07 -19.66 8.19
N TYR A 285 -15.56 -18.59 7.55
CA TYR A 285 -15.82 -17.27 8.14
C TYR A 285 -17.33 -16.95 8.21
N GLU A 286 -18.16 -17.99 8.40
CA GLU A 286 -19.62 -17.88 8.39
C GLU A 286 -20.16 -16.82 9.38
N VAL A 287 -19.51 -16.68 10.54
CA VAL A 287 -19.93 -15.71 11.57
C VAL A 287 -19.72 -14.28 11.08
N GLU A 288 -18.52 -13.95 10.63
CA GLU A 288 -18.18 -12.62 10.09
C GLU A 288 -19.01 -12.30 8.84
N TYR A 289 -19.20 -13.29 7.97
CA TYR A 289 -20.02 -13.16 6.76
C TYR A 289 -21.49 -12.85 7.08
N SER A 290 -22.05 -13.54 8.08
CA SER A 290 -23.43 -13.35 8.50
C SER A 290 -23.64 -11.96 9.11
N GLU A 291 -22.72 -11.51 9.95
CA GLU A 291 -22.78 -10.17 10.54
C GLU A 291 -22.66 -9.06 9.48
N LEU A 292 -21.75 -9.20 8.52
CA LEU A 292 -21.65 -8.28 7.38
C LEU A 292 -22.98 -8.19 6.64
N SER A 293 -23.60 -9.34 6.38
CA SER A 293 -24.89 -9.44 5.69
C SER A 293 -26.01 -8.76 6.49
N GLU A 294 -26.08 -8.98 7.81
CA GLU A 294 -27.06 -8.36 8.69
C GLU A 294 -26.94 -6.82 8.70
N LEU A 295 -25.72 -6.30 8.77
CA LEU A 295 -25.47 -4.86 8.74
C LEU A 295 -25.82 -4.24 7.39
N PHE A 296 -25.49 -4.90 6.28
CA PHE A 296 -25.89 -4.43 4.95
C PHE A 296 -27.41 -4.46 4.75
N ILE A 297 -28.13 -5.44 5.29
CA ILE A 297 -29.60 -5.45 5.28
C ILE A 297 -30.14 -4.29 6.11
N ARG A 298 -29.60 -4.09 7.32
CA ARG A 298 -30.09 -3.08 8.26
C ARG A 298 -29.96 -1.66 7.75
N TYR A 299 -28.86 -1.32 7.07
CA TYR A 299 -28.55 0.03 6.60
C TYR A 299 -28.61 0.17 5.07
N LYS A 300 -29.33 -0.72 4.39
CA LYS A 300 -29.33 -0.85 2.93
C LYS A 300 -29.62 0.46 2.22
N GLU A 301 -30.70 1.15 2.61
CA GLU A 301 -31.20 2.32 1.89
C GLU A 301 -30.23 3.50 2.05
N GLU A 302 -29.71 3.70 3.26
CA GLU A 302 -28.74 4.77 3.55
C GLU A 302 -27.39 4.51 2.90
N ILE A 303 -26.89 3.26 2.92
CA ILE A 303 -25.66 2.88 2.21
C ILE A 303 -25.84 3.08 0.70
N LEU A 304 -26.98 2.72 0.12
CA LEU A 304 -27.25 2.91 -1.30
C LEU A 304 -27.28 4.39 -1.70
N GLU A 305 -27.91 5.25 -0.89
CA GLU A 305 -27.91 6.69 -1.11
C GLU A 305 -26.49 7.26 -1.03
N GLU A 306 -25.73 6.88 0.00
CA GLU A 306 -24.36 7.35 0.18
C GLU A 306 -23.42 6.82 -0.93
N PHE A 307 -23.58 5.58 -1.39
CA PHE A 307 -22.83 5.04 -2.53
C PHE A 307 -23.11 5.77 -3.83
N GLU A 308 -24.36 6.14 -4.12
CA GLU A 308 -24.67 6.94 -5.31
C GLU A 308 -23.99 8.32 -5.24
N SER A 309 -23.89 8.92 -4.05
CA SER A 309 -23.17 10.20 -3.89
C SER A 309 -21.65 10.07 -4.10
N HIS A 310 -21.11 8.85 -4.02
CA HIS A 310 -19.70 8.50 -4.27
C HIS A 310 -19.43 7.96 -5.68
N ARG A 311 -20.42 8.01 -6.58
CA ARG A 311 -20.24 7.58 -7.96
C ARG A 311 -19.13 8.41 -8.64
N PRO A 312 -18.12 7.76 -9.28
CA PRO A 312 -17.07 8.46 -10.00
C PRO A 312 -17.62 9.34 -11.14
N GLY A 313 -17.02 10.51 -11.35
CA GLY A 313 -17.24 11.36 -12.51
C GLY A 313 -16.32 10.97 -13.68
N ARG A 314 -16.56 11.53 -14.87
CA ARG A 314 -15.69 11.32 -16.04
C ARG A 314 -14.41 12.14 -16.02
N ASP A 315 -14.41 13.26 -15.31
CA ASP A 315 -13.30 14.22 -15.30
C ASP A 315 -12.78 14.45 -13.88
N THR A 316 -13.09 13.55 -12.95
CA THR A 316 -12.69 13.64 -11.55
C THR A 316 -11.95 12.38 -11.13
N TYR A 317 -10.85 12.57 -10.40
CA TYR A 317 -10.11 11.45 -9.84
C TYR A 317 -11.01 10.60 -8.93
N SER A 318 -10.94 9.29 -9.10
CA SER A 318 -11.52 8.33 -8.17
C SER A 318 -10.53 7.20 -7.89
N PRO A 319 -10.30 6.83 -6.62
CA PRO A 319 -9.52 5.64 -6.27
C PRO A 319 -10.06 4.35 -6.89
N ILE A 320 -11.37 4.27 -7.18
CA ILE A 320 -11.99 3.10 -7.80
C ILE A 320 -11.54 2.93 -9.26
N SER A 321 -11.17 4.03 -9.92
CA SER A 321 -10.65 4.07 -11.28
C SER A 321 -9.15 3.74 -11.37
N PHE A 322 -8.46 3.62 -10.22
CA PHE A 322 -7.04 3.32 -10.14
C PHE A 322 -6.80 1.85 -9.74
N HIS A 323 -6.20 1.07 -10.64
CA HIS A 323 -5.99 -0.37 -10.49
C HIS A 323 -4.50 -0.68 -10.51
N THR A 324 -4.03 -1.49 -9.57
CA THR A 324 -2.65 -1.98 -9.54
C THR A 324 -2.64 -3.47 -9.26
N ASN A 325 -1.67 -4.20 -9.81
CA ASN A 325 -1.52 -5.60 -9.45
C ASN A 325 -0.94 -5.77 -8.04
N PHE A 326 -0.06 -4.90 -7.56
CA PHE A 326 0.51 -4.99 -6.22
C PHE A 326 0.90 -3.59 -5.75
N LEU A 327 0.66 -3.29 -4.48
CA LEU A 327 0.95 -1.96 -3.91
C LEU A 327 2.44 -1.56 -4.03
N PRO A 328 3.43 -2.47 -3.84
CA PRO A 328 4.84 -2.19 -4.09
C PRO A 328 5.14 -1.71 -5.51
N ASN A 329 4.42 -2.15 -6.54
CA ASN A 329 4.65 -1.69 -7.91
C ASN A 329 4.23 -0.23 -8.08
N THR A 330 3.14 0.19 -7.42
CA THR A 330 2.75 1.60 -7.37
C THR A 330 3.80 2.44 -6.64
N LEU A 331 4.32 1.95 -5.51
CA LEU A 331 5.37 2.64 -4.76
C LEU A 331 6.66 2.78 -5.58
N VAL A 332 7.10 1.70 -6.22
CA VAL A 332 8.29 1.71 -7.10
C VAL A 332 8.10 2.71 -8.23
N ALA A 333 6.92 2.75 -8.87
CA ALA A 333 6.62 3.72 -9.91
C ALA A 333 6.70 5.16 -9.36
N MET A 334 6.13 5.45 -8.18
CA MET A 334 6.18 6.77 -7.55
C MET A 334 7.62 7.22 -7.24
N VAL A 335 8.44 6.32 -6.69
CA VAL A 335 9.84 6.61 -6.41
C VAL A 335 10.59 6.84 -7.71
N MET A 336 10.39 6.00 -8.72
CA MET A 336 11.09 6.14 -9.99
C MET A 336 10.70 7.39 -10.76
N THR A 337 9.44 7.80 -10.76
CA THR A 337 9.03 9.07 -11.38
C THR A 337 9.66 10.25 -10.65
N ALA A 338 9.66 10.25 -9.32
CA ALA A 338 10.32 11.27 -8.51
C ALA A 338 11.85 11.34 -8.79
N LEU A 339 12.49 10.19 -8.96
CA LEU A 339 13.92 10.13 -9.30
C LEU A 339 14.23 10.62 -10.73
N LEU A 340 13.32 10.39 -11.68
CA LEU A 340 13.45 10.85 -13.07
C LEU A 340 13.21 12.37 -13.19
N GLU A 341 12.30 12.92 -12.39
CA GLU A 341 12.02 14.36 -12.33
C GLU A 341 13.02 15.11 -11.43
N GLY A 342 13.69 14.39 -10.52
CA GLY A 342 14.60 14.96 -9.53
C GLY A 342 13.90 15.70 -8.39
N SER A 343 12.59 15.53 -8.22
CA SER A 343 11.76 16.18 -7.21
C SER A 343 11.02 15.16 -6.35
N ALA A 344 10.86 15.48 -5.06
CA ALA A 344 10.04 14.70 -4.15
C ALA A 344 8.56 14.74 -4.57
N GLN A 345 7.84 13.65 -4.31
CA GLN A 345 6.41 13.57 -4.57
C GLN A 345 5.63 14.05 -3.34
N GLU A 346 4.68 14.97 -3.53
CA GLU A 346 3.88 15.54 -2.44
C GLU A 346 2.69 14.66 -2.05
N LEU A 347 2.22 13.81 -2.95
CA LEU A 347 1.12 12.88 -2.71
C LEU A 347 1.64 11.49 -2.29
N SER A 348 1.13 10.98 -1.18
CA SER A 348 1.40 9.62 -0.70
C SER A 348 0.55 8.57 -1.41
N LEU A 349 0.87 7.28 -1.20
CA LEU A 349 0.02 6.17 -1.63
C LEU A 349 -1.42 6.33 -1.12
N ASN A 350 -1.61 6.72 0.14
CA ASN A 350 -2.93 6.94 0.71
C ASN A 350 -3.75 7.95 -0.10
N ALA A 351 -3.13 8.98 -0.67
CA ALA A 351 -3.84 9.97 -1.48
C ALA A 351 -4.39 9.37 -2.79
N LEU A 352 -3.76 8.31 -3.32
CA LEU A 352 -4.25 7.57 -4.48
C LEU A 352 -5.38 6.59 -4.11
N PHE A 353 -5.28 5.90 -2.98
CA PHE A 353 -6.21 4.80 -2.65
C PHE A 353 -7.39 5.21 -1.78
N LEU A 354 -7.24 6.24 -0.95
CA LEU A 354 -8.29 6.71 -0.05
C LEU A 354 -9.01 7.91 -0.65
N SER A 355 -10.30 8.02 -0.34
CA SER A 355 -11.00 9.27 -0.56
C SER A 355 -10.42 10.33 0.37
N ASN A 356 -10.36 11.54 -0.16
CA ASN A 356 -10.19 12.77 0.58
C ASN A 356 -10.71 13.78 -0.42
N ARG A 357 -12.01 14.14 -0.36
CA ARG A 357 -12.70 14.99 -1.33
C ARG A 357 -12.21 16.45 -1.34
N ASP A 358 -11.02 16.71 -0.83
CA ASP A 358 -10.35 18.01 -0.86
C ASP A 358 -9.81 18.33 -2.27
N GLU A 359 -9.52 19.61 -2.48
CA GLU A 359 -9.21 20.34 -3.75
C GLU A 359 -8.07 19.77 -4.63
N MET A 360 -7.50 18.61 -4.28
CA MET A 360 -6.33 17.99 -4.92
C MET A 360 -6.69 17.01 -6.06
N GLY A 361 -7.93 17.06 -6.58
CA GLY A 361 -8.43 16.09 -7.57
C GLY A 361 -7.57 16.03 -8.85
N ASP A 362 -7.17 17.19 -9.37
CA ASP A 362 -6.35 17.29 -10.58
C ASP A 362 -4.94 16.71 -10.36
N GLU A 363 -4.34 16.96 -9.19
CA GLU A 363 -3.01 16.48 -8.83
C GLU A 363 -2.97 14.96 -8.72
N ARG A 364 -4.01 14.35 -8.12
CA ARG A 364 -4.14 12.89 -8.03
C ARG A 364 -4.32 12.26 -9.40
N ALA A 365 -5.18 12.84 -10.24
CA ALA A 365 -5.37 12.34 -11.60
C ALA A 365 -4.09 12.45 -12.44
N ASN A 366 -3.33 13.54 -12.28
CA ASN A 366 -2.04 13.72 -12.95
C ASN A 366 -1.01 12.69 -12.48
N LEU A 367 -0.90 12.46 -11.16
CA LEU A 367 -0.04 11.41 -10.62
C LEU A 367 -0.45 10.04 -11.16
N ALA A 368 -1.73 9.67 -11.07
CA ALA A 368 -2.23 8.38 -11.55
C ALA A 368 -1.91 8.14 -13.03
N ARG A 369 -2.10 9.15 -13.88
CA ARG A 369 -1.72 9.10 -15.30
C ARG A 369 -0.23 8.96 -15.51
N MET A 370 0.58 9.68 -14.74
CA MET A 370 2.04 9.58 -14.79
C MET A 370 2.52 8.17 -14.39
N LEU A 371 1.98 7.59 -13.31
CA LEU A 371 2.32 6.24 -12.86
C LEU A 371 1.91 5.19 -13.89
N MET A 372 0.70 5.31 -14.46
CA MET A 372 0.24 4.46 -15.56
C MET A 372 1.17 4.57 -16.78
N TYR A 373 1.57 5.78 -17.17
CA TYR A 373 2.50 5.97 -18.29
C TYR A 373 3.85 5.31 -18.00
N TYR A 374 4.41 5.53 -16.81
CA TYR A 374 5.67 4.91 -16.38
C TYR A 374 5.62 3.37 -16.45
N ALA A 375 4.54 2.78 -15.91
CA ALA A 375 4.33 1.34 -15.88
C ALA A 375 4.18 0.73 -17.29
N ASN A 376 3.73 1.52 -18.27
CA ASN A 376 3.51 1.08 -19.65
C ASN A 376 4.66 1.42 -20.61
N ALA A 377 5.69 2.14 -20.17
CA ALA A 377 6.70 2.70 -21.05
C ALA A 377 7.73 1.69 -21.60
N SER A 378 7.86 0.50 -21.02
CA SER A 378 8.84 -0.51 -21.46
C SER A 378 8.33 -1.94 -21.21
N PRO A 379 8.64 -2.91 -22.10
CA PRO A 379 8.32 -4.33 -21.88
C PRO A 379 8.79 -4.88 -20.53
N ASP A 380 9.95 -4.42 -20.03
CA ASP A 380 10.51 -4.86 -18.74
C ASP A 380 9.69 -4.39 -17.53
N ARG A 381 8.72 -3.48 -17.73
CA ARG A 381 7.83 -2.93 -16.70
C ARG A 381 6.41 -3.47 -16.79
N LEU A 382 6.17 -4.37 -17.74
CA LEU A 382 4.90 -5.05 -17.89
C LEU A 382 4.92 -6.34 -17.05
N GLY A 383 3.75 -6.73 -16.55
CA GLY A 383 3.55 -8.01 -15.89
C GLY A 383 3.64 -9.19 -16.86
N GLY A 384 3.37 -10.39 -16.33
CA GLY A 384 3.24 -11.59 -17.15
C GLY A 384 2.31 -11.34 -18.35
N HIS A 385 2.76 -11.72 -19.55
CA HIS A 385 2.07 -11.51 -20.83
C HIS A 385 2.03 -10.07 -21.36
N GLY A 386 2.83 -9.14 -20.84
CA GLY A 386 2.89 -7.76 -21.35
C GLY A 386 1.75 -6.87 -20.82
N ALA A 387 1.21 -7.21 -19.66
CA ALA A 387 0.12 -6.48 -19.02
C ALA A 387 0.60 -5.22 -18.29
N ALA A 388 -0.16 -4.12 -18.39
CA ALA A 388 0.04 -2.92 -17.60
C ALA A 388 -0.06 -3.24 -16.10
N LEU A 389 0.96 -2.95 -15.30
CA LEU A 389 0.94 -3.18 -13.84
C LEU A 389 0.09 -2.16 -13.08
N ILE A 390 -0.08 -0.97 -13.66
CA ILE A 390 -0.87 0.14 -13.12
C ILE A 390 -1.79 0.65 -14.23
N ILE A 391 -3.07 0.80 -13.91
CA ILE A 391 -4.11 1.27 -14.83
C ILE A 391 -4.89 2.38 -14.14
N TYR A 392 -5.10 3.49 -14.84
CA TYR A 392 -6.06 4.52 -14.44
C TYR A 392 -7.09 4.69 -15.56
N ASP A 393 -8.31 4.22 -15.33
CA ASP A 393 -9.41 4.30 -16.30
C ASP A 393 -10.74 4.65 -15.64
N GLU A 394 -11.19 5.88 -15.88
CA GLU A 394 -12.43 6.44 -15.33
C GLU A 394 -13.66 5.65 -15.78
N GLY A 395 -13.67 5.19 -17.04
CA GLY A 395 -14.78 4.42 -17.59
C GLY A 395 -15.00 3.09 -16.86
N THR A 396 -13.91 2.36 -16.60
CA THR A 396 -13.95 1.11 -15.85
C THR A 396 -14.37 1.35 -14.40
N GLY A 397 -13.87 2.41 -13.73
CA GLY A 397 -14.30 2.78 -12.39
C GLY A 397 -15.81 3.05 -12.29
N ILE A 398 -16.37 3.84 -13.22
CA ILE A 398 -17.81 4.10 -13.32
C ILE A 398 -18.60 2.80 -13.52
N SER A 399 -18.11 1.90 -14.38
CA SER A 399 -18.76 0.63 -14.66
C SER A 399 -18.81 -0.27 -13.41
N HIS A 400 -17.72 -0.37 -12.66
CA HIS A 400 -17.68 -1.19 -11.43
C HIS A 400 -18.63 -0.68 -10.34
N VAL A 401 -18.72 0.64 -10.15
CA VAL A 401 -19.69 1.22 -9.21
C VAL A 401 -21.12 0.97 -9.67
N GLY A 402 -21.40 1.14 -10.97
CA GLY A 402 -22.71 0.83 -11.55
C GLY A 402 -23.14 -0.62 -11.30
N LEU A 403 -22.22 -1.58 -11.47
CA LEU A 403 -22.45 -2.99 -11.19
C LEU A 403 -22.73 -3.25 -9.71
N THR A 404 -21.94 -2.64 -8.82
CA THR A 404 -22.09 -2.77 -7.35
C THR A 404 -23.45 -2.29 -6.89
N LEU A 405 -23.87 -1.09 -7.32
CA LEU A 405 -25.17 -0.52 -7.01
C LEU A 405 -26.32 -1.39 -7.54
N SER A 406 -26.18 -1.93 -8.76
CA SER A 406 -27.17 -2.85 -9.32
C SER A 406 -27.25 -4.16 -8.52
N ALA A 407 -26.13 -4.66 -8.01
CA ALA A 407 -26.09 -5.86 -7.20
C ALA A 407 -26.74 -5.62 -5.82
N PHE A 408 -26.36 -4.54 -5.13
CA PHE A 408 -26.96 -4.14 -3.84
C PHE A 408 -28.49 -4.02 -3.92
N ARG A 409 -29.01 -3.34 -4.95
CA ARG A 409 -30.46 -3.19 -5.14
C ARG A 409 -31.20 -4.51 -5.37
N LYS A 410 -30.55 -5.46 -6.04
CA LYS A 410 -31.17 -6.71 -6.48
C LYS A 410 -31.10 -7.81 -5.43
N TYR A 411 -29.99 -7.91 -4.71
CA TYR A 411 -29.67 -9.08 -3.89
C TYR A 411 -29.84 -8.86 -2.39
N ILE A 412 -29.74 -7.62 -1.91
CA ILE A 412 -30.00 -7.32 -0.50
C ILE A 412 -31.51 -7.15 -0.30
N PRO A 413 -32.16 -7.93 0.60
CA PRO A 413 -33.57 -7.75 0.95
C PRO A 413 -33.88 -6.31 1.37
N GLY A 414 -35.08 -5.83 1.05
CA GLY A 414 -35.59 -4.53 1.50
C GLY A 414 -36.50 -4.65 2.72
#